data_AF-A0A8J2JMB3-F1
#
_entry.id   AF-A0A8J2JMB3-F1
#
_cell.length_a   1.000
_cell.length_b   1.000
_cell.length_c   1.000
_cell.angle_alpha   90.00
_cell.angle_beta   90.00
_cell.angle_gamma   90.00
#
_symmetry.space_group_name_H-M   'P 1'
#
loop_
_entity.id
_entity.type
_entity.pdbx_description
1 polymer ?
#
loop_
_entity_poly.entity_id
_entity_poly.type
_entity_poly.pdbx_seq_one_letter_code
_entity_poly.pdbx_strand_id
1 'polypeptide(L)'
;MEVYLESRVQNQPRNYTDALMDKIEATTDATSVFHSSQNTWVPFFIDVLLAAIETTSSTQEWSILFLSQFPEVQKRLQAEISEVIGNVKCPVGSDRDRMPYFQAVLEEVFRLAPPLPFGFHKCTEDTKLMGVDIKKNSLIVFNFFGNHIDPDKWEDPDIFKPERFLDGDQNFVKPELFTFGYGRRSCIGEHVARSQLFIFLTSILQSFNIYPEKKLDNLRGNLTIGYRCVECKVIFEPRDKVNNTESYCSNTEPKSNQCPNKKRISEIMRLKTFKILFFIFALKLSGAFASRMLFQFGDDPKGDTSKNKTNSSEKIFDYFVSGFDYENRPGKFILYVNIYASVNGASI
;
A
#
# COMPACT_ATOMS: atom_id res chain seq x y z
N MET A 1 -5.91 -24.20 4.58
CA MET A 1 -6.09 -23.85 5.99
C MET A 1 -5.76 -25.03 6.88
N GLU A 2 -6.34 -26.21 6.65
CA GLU A 2 -5.99 -27.46 7.37
C GLU A 2 -4.48 -27.76 7.33
N VAL A 3 -3.86 -27.76 6.14
CA VAL A 3 -2.40 -27.92 5.98
C VAL A 3 -1.57 -26.90 6.79
N TYR A 4 -2.08 -25.67 6.94
CA TYR A 4 -1.39 -24.64 7.73
C TYR A 4 -1.45 -24.97 9.22
N LEU A 5 -2.64 -25.37 9.70
CA LEU A 5 -2.89 -25.73 11.09
C LEU A 5 -2.11 -26.98 11.52
N GLU A 6 -2.01 -27.98 10.64
CA GLU A 6 -1.24 -29.22 10.88
C GLU A 6 0.26 -28.97 11.11
N SER A 7 0.80 -27.93 10.47
CA SER A 7 2.22 -27.59 10.58
C SER A 7 2.55 -26.66 11.76
N ARG A 8 1.56 -26.20 12.52
CA ARG A 8 1.74 -25.25 13.62
C ARG A 8 2.19 -25.98 14.89
N VAL A 9 3.19 -25.42 15.56
CA VAL A 9 3.64 -25.85 16.89
C VAL A 9 3.33 -24.74 17.88
N GLN A 10 2.61 -25.08 18.95
CA GLN A 10 2.19 -24.12 19.97
C GLN A 10 3.39 -23.49 20.68
N ASN A 11 3.32 -22.19 20.97
CA ASN A 11 4.39 -21.40 21.60
C ASN A 11 5.69 -21.31 20.78
N GLN A 12 5.64 -21.66 19.49
CA GLN A 12 6.76 -21.50 18.55
C GLN A 12 6.28 -20.74 17.30
N PRO A 13 5.92 -19.45 17.45
CA PRO A 13 5.30 -18.71 16.36
C PRO A 13 6.28 -18.47 15.21
N ARG A 14 5.92 -18.91 14.00
CA ARG A 14 6.72 -18.69 12.79
C ARG A 14 6.41 -17.35 12.12
N ASN A 15 5.25 -16.80 12.41
CA ASN A 15 4.71 -15.59 11.81
C ASN A 15 3.67 -14.94 12.74
N TYR A 16 3.14 -13.80 12.31
CA TYR A 16 2.10 -13.05 13.03
C TYR A 16 0.86 -13.90 13.35
N THR A 17 0.39 -14.72 12.41
CA THR A 17 -0.81 -15.55 12.58
C THR A 17 -0.61 -16.59 13.67
N ASP A 18 0.52 -17.29 13.69
CA ASP A 18 0.83 -18.25 14.77
C ASP A 18 0.88 -17.56 16.13
N ALA A 19 1.52 -16.38 16.22
CA ALA A 19 1.60 -15.61 17.47
C ALA A 19 0.23 -15.12 17.95
N LEU A 20 -0.65 -14.71 17.03
CA LEU A 20 -2.02 -14.32 17.33
C LEU A 20 -2.83 -15.52 17.84
N MET A 21 -2.66 -16.69 17.22
CA MET A 21 -3.31 -17.92 17.66
C MET A 21 -2.81 -18.33 19.05
N ASP A 22 -1.50 -18.33 19.30
CA ASP A 22 -0.92 -18.59 20.63
C ASP A 22 -1.52 -17.65 21.68
N LYS A 23 -1.65 -16.36 21.35
CA LYS A 23 -2.24 -15.35 22.25
C LYS A 23 -3.72 -15.61 22.54
N ILE A 24 -4.51 -15.95 21.53
CA ILE A 24 -5.94 -16.27 21.71
C ILE A 24 -6.10 -17.51 22.57
N GLU A 25 -5.34 -18.57 22.29
CA GLU A 25 -5.37 -19.83 23.04
C GLU A 25 -4.94 -19.66 24.51
N ALA A 26 -3.95 -18.81 24.77
CA ALA A 26 -3.47 -18.53 26.13
C ALA A 26 -4.39 -17.58 26.94
N THR A 27 -5.38 -16.96 26.31
CA THR A 27 -6.23 -15.96 26.98
C THR A 27 -7.43 -16.63 27.66
N THR A 28 -7.42 -16.64 28.99
CA THR A 28 -8.51 -17.19 29.83
C THR A 28 -9.49 -16.14 30.36
N ASP A 29 -9.10 -14.86 30.35
CA ASP A 29 -9.91 -13.75 30.85
C ASP A 29 -11.07 -13.43 29.90
N ALA A 30 -12.30 -13.72 30.34
CA ALA A 30 -13.52 -13.54 29.55
C ALA A 30 -13.77 -12.10 29.07
N THR A 31 -13.13 -11.10 29.68
CA THR A 31 -13.29 -9.68 29.32
C THR A 31 -12.30 -9.20 28.26
N SER A 32 -11.28 -10.00 27.94
CA SER A 32 -10.25 -9.66 26.98
C SER A 32 -10.75 -9.71 25.54
N VAL A 33 -10.30 -8.78 24.70
CA VAL A 33 -10.57 -8.81 23.23
C VAL A 33 -9.99 -10.04 22.53
N PHE A 34 -9.00 -10.69 23.15
CA PHE A 34 -8.42 -11.94 22.66
C PHE A 34 -9.18 -13.18 23.14
N HIS A 35 -10.02 -13.04 24.19
CA HIS A 35 -10.89 -14.10 24.66
C HIS A 35 -12.11 -14.18 23.75
N SER A 36 -11.99 -15.00 22.73
CA SER A 36 -12.99 -15.07 21.68
C SER A 36 -13.06 -16.48 21.09
N SER A 37 -14.16 -16.78 20.40
CA SER A 37 -14.42 -18.10 19.83
C SER A 37 -13.28 -18.56 18.91
N GLN A 38 -13.08 -19.89 18.81
CA GLN A 38 -12.20 -20.49 17.81
C GLN A 38 -12.43 -19.83 16.43
N ASN A 39 -11.35 -19.40 15.77
CA ASN A 39 -11.29 -18.71 14.46
C ASN A 39 -11.38 -17.17 14.41
N THR A 40 -11.35 -16.45 15.53
CA THR A 40 -11.27 -14.97 15.50
C THR A 40 -9.97 -14.42 14.91
N TRP A 41 -8.90 -15.21 14.85
CA TRP A 41 -7.66 -14.84 14.17
C TRP A 41 -7.85 -14.61 12.66
N VAL A 42 -8.85 -15.24 12.02
CA VAL A 42 -9.08 -15.14 10.57
C VAL A 42 -9.48 -13.70 10.18
N PRO A 43 -10.53 -13.08 10.79
CA PRO A 43 -10.82 -11.66 10.57
C PRO A 43 -9.62 -10.74 10.77
N PHE A 44 -8.88 -10.87 11.88
CA PHE A 44 -7.70 -10.03 12.15
C PHE A 44 -6.63 -10.17 11.08
N PHE A 45 -6.36 -11.39 10.63
CA PHE A 45 -5.41 -11.65 9.54
C PHE A 45 -5.85 -10.97 8.24
N ILE A 46 -7.14 -11.07 7.89
CA ILE A 46 -7.70 -10.46 6.69
C ILE A 46 -7.61 -8.93 6.77
N ASP A 47 -7.96 -8.33 7.90
CA ASP A 47 -7.90 -6.87 8.10
C ASP A 47 -6.47 -6.34 7.90
N VAL A 48 -5.48 -6.98 8.53
CA VAL A 48 -4.06 -6.59 8.38
C VAL A 48 -3.59 -6.75 6.94
N LEU A 49 -3.97 -7.85 6.28
CA LEU A 49 -3.58 -8.14 4.90
C LEU A 49 -4.16 -7.12 3.92
N LEU A 50 -5.46 -6.84 4.01
CA LEU A 50 -6.12 -5.87 3.14
C LEU A 50 -5.59 -4.45 3.37
N ALA A 51 -5.40 -4.05 4.62
CA ALA A 51 -4.82 -2.76 4.95
C ALA A 51 -3.43 -2.59 4.34
N ALA A 52 -2.58 -3.62 4.44
CA ALA A 52 -1.21 -3.56 3.91
C ALA A 52 -1.16 -3.54 2.37
N ILE A 53 -2.00 -4.33 1.70
CA ILE A 53 -2.03 -4.41 0.23
C ILE A 53 -2.54 -3.10 -0.37
N GLU A 54 -3.71 -2.64 0.05
CA GLU A 54 -4.38 -1.51 -0.60
C GLU A 54 -3.62 -0.21 -0.41
N THR A 55 -3.18 0.09 0.83
CA THR A 55 -2.53 1.37 1.15
C THR A 55 -1.11 1.45 0.60
N THR A 56 -0.34 0.36 0.67
CA THR A 56 1.05 0.35 0.18
C THR A 56 1.09 0.38 -1.35
N SER A 57 0.25 -0.42 -2.02
CA SER A 57 0.23 -0.45 -3.49
C SER A 57 -0.21 0.89 -4.08
N SER A 58 -1.27 1.50 -3.57
CA SER A 58 -1.69 2.85 -4.01
C SER A 58 -0.58 3.88 -3.83
N THR A 59 0.15 3.86 -2.70
CA THR A 59 1.30 4.76 -2.50
C THR A 59 2.42 4.50 -3.51
N GLN A 60 2.72 3.23 -3.81
CA GLN A 60 3.73 2.86 -4.82
C GLN A 60 3.35 3.37 -6.20
N GLU A 61 2.08 3.21 -6.59
CA GLU A 61 1.54 3.69 -7.87
C GLU A 61 1.69 5.21 -8.00
N TRP A 62 1.27 5.96 -6.98
CA TRP A 62 1.43 7.41 -6.94
C TRP A 62 2.89 7.83 -6.98
N SER A 63 3.76 7.16 -6.23
CA SER A 63 5.20 7.44 -6.22
C SER A 63 5.81 7.25 -7.61
N ILE A 64 5.50 6.14 -8.28
CA ILE A 64 5.96 5.88 -9.65
C ILE A 64 5.43 6.94 -10.62
N LEU A 65 4.15 7.30 -10.50
CA LEU A 65 3.54 8.32 -11.35
C LEU A 65 4.23 9.67 -11.16
N PHE A 66 4.36 10.17 -9.93
CA PHE A 66 5.06 11.43 -9.65
C PHE A 66 6.49 11.39 -10.16
N LEU A 67 7.27 10.35 -9.84
CA LEU A 67 8.66 10.24 -10.30
C LEU A 67 8.79 10.18 -11.82
N SER A 68 7.80 9.62 -12.53
CA SER A 68 7.77 9.65 -13.99
C SER A 68 7.51 11.05 -14.54
N GLN A 69 6.61 11.81 -13.92
CA GLN A 69 6.20 13.14 -14.41
C GLN A 69 7.19 14.25 -14.04
N PHE A 70 7.97 14.03 -12.96
CA PHE A 70 8.95 14.98 -12.39
C PHE A 70 10.40 14.42 -12.50
N PRO A 71 11.01 14.45 -13.70
CA PRO A 71 12.30 13.82 -13.96
C PRO A 71 13.46 14.46 -13.17
N GLU A 72 13.38 15.74 -12.81
CA GLU A 72 14.33 16.42 -11.93
C GLU A 72 14.33 15.83 -10.51
N VAL A 73 13.14 15.56 -9.96
CA VAL A 73 13.01 14.90 -8.65
C VAL A 73 13.59 13.49 -8.73
N GLN A 74 13.27 12.74 -9.78
CA GLN A 74 13.78 11.40 -10.00
C GLN A 74 15.32 11.38 -10.07
N LYS A 75 15.93 12.29 -10.83
CA LYS A 75 17.39 12.39 -10.97
C LYS A 75 18.07 12.72 -9.64
N ARG A 76 17.51 13.67 -8.88
CA ARG A 76 18.05 14.04 -7.56
C ARG A 76 17.97 12.87 -6.58
N LEU A 77 16.85 12.14 -6.58
CA LEU A 77 16.67 10.96 -5.75
C LEU A 77 17.62 9.81 -6.15
N GLN A 78 17.81 9.58 -7.45
CA GLN A 78 18.80 8.62 -7.95
C GLN A 78 20.23 8.98 -7.56
N ALA A 79 20.57 10.27 -7.50
CA ALA A 79 21.88 10.73 -7.05
C ALA A 79 22.11 10.42 -5.56
N GLU A 80 21.13 10.73 -4.70
CA GLU A 80 21.18 10.39 -3.27
C GLU A 80 21.30 8.87 -3.05
N ILE A 81 20.54 8.07 -3.80
CA ILE A 81 20.65 6.60 -3.79
C ILE A 81 22.07 6.16 -4.13
N SER A 82 22.64 6.70 -5.21
CA SER A 82 24.00 6.37 -5.64
C SER A 82 25.06 6.78 -4.61
N GLU A 83 24.84 7.83 -3.84
CA GLU A 83 25.74 8.31 -2.79
C GLU A 83 25.66 7.46 -1.51
N VAL A 84 24.44 7.17 -1.03
CA VAL A 84 24.22 6.56 0.29
C VAL A 84 24.30 5.02 0.26
N ILE A 85 23.80 4.41 -0.81
CA ILE A 85 23.68 2.95 -0.96
C ILE A 85 24.65 2.44 -2.03
N GLY A 86 24.85 3.22 -3.09
CA GLY A 86 25.58 2.80 -4.28
C GLY A 86 24.67 2.14 -5.33
N ASN A 87 25.27 1.59 -6.39
CA ASN A 87 24.54 1.04 -7.54
C ASN A 87 24.46 -0.50 -7.57
N VAL A 88 25.15 -1.18 -6.63
CA VAL A 88 25.27 -2.65 -6.61
C VAL A 88 24.67 -3.25 -5.35
N LYS A 89 24.70 -2.53 -4.24
CA LYS A 89 24.20 -3.02 -2.96
C LYS A 89 22.67 -2.93 -2.94
N CYS A 90 22.02 -4.02 -2.51
CA CYS A 90 20.58 -4.01 -2.23
C CYS A 90 20.26 -3.01 -1.10
N PRO A 91 19.24 -2.15 -1.26
CA PRO A 91 18.78 -1.26 -0.22
C PRO A 91 18.29 -2.04 1.00
N VAL A 92 18.64 -1.58 2.19
CA VAL A 92 18.08 -2.10 3.45
C VAL A 92 17.37 -0.99 4.22
N GLY A 93 16.34 -1.32 5.00
CA GLY A 93 15.49 -0.32 5.66
C GLY A 93 16.25 0.71 6.51
N SER A 94 17.38 0.32 7.10
CA SER A 94 18.25 1.21 7.90
C SER A 94 18.97 2.29 7.08
N ASP A 95 19.04 2.16 5.75
CA ASP A 95 19.65 3.18 4.89
C ASP A 95 18.77 4.43 4.78
N ARG A 96 17.45 4.29 4.99
CA ARG A 96 16.45 5.37 4.84
C ARG A 96 16.77 6.61 5.65
N ASP A 97 17.21 6.45 6.89
CA ASP A 97 17.42 7.58 7.80
C ASP A 97 18.62 8.46 7.37
N ARG A 98 19.47 7.97 6.47
CA ARG A 98 20.58 8.71 5.84
C ARG A 98 20.19 9.36 4.50
N MET A 99 18.92 9.26 4.10
CA MET A 99 18.40 9.74 2.81
C MET A 99 17.31 10.79 3.04
N PRO A 100 17.67 12.03 3.41
CA PRO A 100 16.71 13.09 3.68
C PRO A 100 15.83 13.43 2.47
N TYR A 101 16.38 13.39 1.25
CA TYR A 101 15.61 13.70 0.05
C TYR A 101 14.59 12.60 -0.28
N PHE A 102 14.94 11.31 -0.10
CA PHE A 102 13.97 10.22 -0.19
C PHE A 102 12.80 10.44 0.78
N GLN A 103 13.09 10.78 2.04
CA GLN A 103 12.05 11.01 3.04
C GLN A 103 11.15 12.18 2.65
N ALA A 104 11.73 13.27 2.16
CA ALA A 104 11.01 14.42 1.65
C ALA A 104 10.10 14.08 0.44
N VAL A 105 10.61 13.31 -0.52
CA VAL A 105 9.82 12.80 -1.66
C VAL A 105 8.64 11.98 -1.17
N LEU A 106 8.87 11.05 -0.23
CA LEU A 106 7.83 10.18 0.29
C LEU A 106 6.74 10.95 1.05
N GLU A 107 7.11 11.93 1.87
CA GLU A 107 6.12 12.80 2.54
C GLU A 107 5.31 13.64 1.54
N GLU A 108 5.92 14.11 0.46
CA GLU A 108 5.18 14.86 -0.57
C GLU A 108 4.20 13.98 -1.35
N VAL A 109 4.55 12.71 -1.58
CA VAL A 109 3.59 11.71 -2.10
C VAL A 109 2.44 11.54 -1.12
N PHE A 110 2.71 11.37 0.18
CA PHE A 110 1.66 11.22 1.19
C PHE A 110 0.77 12.46 1.35
N ARG A 111 1.34 13.66 1.18
CA ARG A 111 0.59 14.92 1.23
C ARG A 111 -0.40 15.02 0.06
N LEU A 112 0.10 14.88 -1.17
CA LEU A 112 -0.71 15.05 -2.38
C LEU A 112 -1.62 13.85 -2.70
N ALA A 113 -1.22 12.66 -2.28
CA ALA A 113 -1.94 11.43 -2.55
C ALA A 113 -1.99 10.51 -1.31
N PRO A 114 -2.68 10.95 -0.22
CA PRO A 114 -2.85 10.13 0.96
C PRO A 114 -3.66 8.87 0.59
N PRO A 115 -3.17 7.64 0.90
CA PRO A 115 -3.86 6.40 0.52
C PRO A 115 -5.29 6.32 1.06
N LEU A 116 -5.50 6.91 2.23
CA LEU A 116 -6.82 7.13 2.84
C LEU A 116 -7.00 8.64 3.04
N PRO A 117 -7.84 9.31 2.23
CA PRO A 117 -8.03 10.76 2.35
C PRO A 117 -8.89 11.16 3.55
N PHE A 118 -9.59 10.21 4.17
CA PHE A 118 -10.46 10.41 5.33
C PHE A 118 -10.14 9.44 6.46
N GLY A 119 -10.25 9.92 7.71
CA GLY A 119 -10.21 9.11 8.93
C GLY A 119 -11.57 9.09 9.62
N PHE A 120 -11.96 7.95 10.20
CA PHE A 120 -13.30 7.76 10.79
C PHE A 120 -13.21 7.40 12.27
N HIS A 121 -13.94 8.13 13.11
CA HIS A 121 -14.04 7.89 14.55
C HIS A 121 -15.48 8.00 15.03
N LYS A 122 -15.80 7.33 16.14
CA LYS A 122 -17.10 7.45 16.81
C LYS A 122 -16.89 7.99 18.22
N CYS A 123 -17.65 9.02 18.59
CA CYS A 123 -17.60 9.59 19.94
C CYS A 123 -18.11 8.58 20.97
N THR A 124 -17.31 8.31 22.00
CA THR A 124 -17.64 7.33 23.06
C THR A 124 -18.49 7.92 24.17
N GLU A 125 -18.48 9.26 24.30
CA GLU A 125 -19.22 10.05 25.29
C GLU A 125 -19.53 11.44 24.72
N ASP A 126 -20.43 12.15 25.40
CA ASP A 126 -20.68 13.57 25.12
C ASP A 126 -19.39 14.36 25.38
N THR A 127 -18.98 15.19 24.43
CA THR A 127 -17.72 15.94 24.50
C THR A 127 -17.87 17.31 23.85
N LYS A 128 -16.80 18.12 23.92
CA LYS A 128 -16.72 19.44 23.30
C LYS A 128 -15.45 19.56 22.47
N LEU A 129 -15.59 19.93 21.21
CA LEU A 129 -14.46 20.15 20.29
C LEU A 129 -14.55 21.56 19.72
N MET A 130 -13.51 22.37 19.90
CA MET A 130 -13.45 23.76 19.39
C MET A 130 -14.69 24.60 19.78
N GLY A 131 -15.21 24.39 20.99
CA GLY A 131 -16.41 25.07 21.50
C GLY A 131 -17.75 24.43 21.10
N VAL A 132 -17.75 23.44 20.20
CA VAL A 132 -18.97 22.75 19.73
C VAL A 132 -19.24 21.51 20.58
N ASP A 133 -20.46 21.39 21.10
CA ASP A 133 -20.92 20.18 21.80
C ASP A 133 -21.16 19.04 20.80
N ILE A 134 -20.49 17.91 21.02
CA ILE A 134 -20.60 16.70 20.21
C ILE A 134 -21.21 15.60 21.08
N LYS A 135 -22.28 14.99 20.59
CA LYS A 135 -22.97 13.93 21.32
C LYS A 135 -22.25 12.60 21.22
N LYS A 136 -22.40 11.78 22.26
CA LYS A 136 -22.03 10.37 22.23
C LYS A 136 -22.62 9.71 20.98
N ASN A 137 -21.85 8.81 20.39
CA ASN A 137 -22.15 8.07 19.17
C ASN A 137 -22.10 8.88 17.87
N SER A 138 -21.82 10.18 17.88
CA SER A 138 -21.58 10.95 16.66
C SER A 138 -20.40 10.36 15.86
N LEU A 139 -20.58 10.24 14.55
CA LEU A 139 -19.50 9.91 13.61
C LEU A 139 -18.69 11.19 13.33
N ILE A 140 -17.38 11.09 13.51
CA ILE A 140 -16.41 12.15 13.23
C ILE A 140 -15.57 11.70 12.03
N VAL A 141 -15.56 12.53 10.99
CA VAL A 141 -14.78 12.31 9.77
C VAL A 141 -13.68 13.35 9.72
N PHE A 142 -12.42 12.89 9.78
CA PHE A 142 -11.25 13.71 9.61
C PHE A 142 -10.91 13.82 8.12
N ASN A 143 -10.90 15.02 7.56
CA ASN A 143 -10.52 15.25 6.17
C ASN A 143 -9.02 15.52 6.06
N PHE A 144 -8.23 14.46 5.92
CA PHE A 144 -6.78 14.58 5.76
C PHE A 144 -6.43 15.26 4.44
N PHE A 145 -7.07 14.84 3.35
CA PHE A 145 -6.80 15.40 2.02
C PHE A 145 -7.01 16.91 1.98
N GLY A 146 -8.15 17.39 2.47
CA GLY A 146 -8.45 18.83 2.53
C GLY A 146 -7.43 19.60 3.37
N ASN A 147 -6.92 19.02 4.44
CA ASN A 147 -5.86 19.64 5.24
C ASN A 147 -4.50 19.65 4.52
N HIS A 148 -4.20 18.63 3.73
CA HIS A 148 -2.92 18.49 3.01
C HIS A 148 -2.82 19.42 1.78
N ILE A 149 -3.94 19.93 1.27
CA ILE A 149 -3.98 20.87 0.13
C ILE A 149 -4.49 22.27 0.52
N ASP A 150 -4.64 22.53 1.81
CA ASP A 150 -5.13 23.81 2.33
C ASP A 150 -4.13 24.94 2.00
N PRO A 151 -4.50 25.94 1.16
CA PRO A 151 -3.60 27.03 0.76
C PRO A 151 -3.21 27.94 1.92
N ASP A 152 -3.97 27.96 3.02
CA ASP A 152 -3.61 28.73 4.22
C ASP A 152 -2.47 28.07 5.02
N LYS A 153 -2.21 26.77 4.76
CA LYS A 153 -1.19 25.98 5.44
C LYS A 153 -0.02 25.59 4.54
N TRP A 154 -0.27 25.46 3.23
CA TRP A 154 0.70 25.00 2.25
C TRP A 154 0.86 26.04 1.15
N GLU A 155 2.08 26.55 1.01
CA GLU A 155 2.48 27.32 -0.18
C GLU A 155 2.38 26.41 -1.42
N ASP A 156 1.83 26.90 -2.53
CA ASP A 156 1.66 26.16 -3.79
C ASP A 156 1.13 24.71 -3.58
N PRO A 157 -0.06 24.54 -2.98
CA PRO A 157 -0.51 23.26 -2.44
C PRO A 157 -0.64 22.17 -3.51
N ASP A 158 -0.91 22.53 -4.76
CA ASP A 158 -1.08 21.58 -5.87
C ASP A 158 0.24 21.18 -6.56
N ILE A 159 1.36 21.82 -6.19
CA ILE A 159 2.66 21.54 -6.80
C ILE A 159 3.40 20.48 -5.99
N PHE A 160 3.82 19.41 -6.68
CA PHE A 160 4.71 18.38 -6.13
C PHE A 160 6.13 18.95 -5.95
N LYS A 161 6.46 19.31 -4.70
CA LYS A 161 7.74 19.94 -4.34
C LYS A 161 8.28 19.31 -3.06
N PRO A 162 9.06 18.21 -3.17
CA PRO A 162 9.71 17.55 -2.04
C PRO A 162 10.51 18.51 -1.16
N GLU A 163 11.10 19.57 -1.74
CA GLU A 163 11.89 20.58 -1.04
C GLU A 163 11.16 21.25 0.14
N ARG A 164 9.82 21.17 0.21
CA ARG A 164 9.05 21.65 1.38
C ARG A 164 9.42 20.96 2.68
N PHE A 165 9.92 19.73 2.62
CA PHE A 165 10.29 18.93 3.78
C PHE A 165 11.79 18.91 4.04
N LEU A 166 12.51 19.91 3.52
CA LEU A 166 13.94 20.09 3.75
C LEU A 166 14.20 21.45 4.41
N ASP A 167 15.12 21.48 5.36
CA ASP A 167 15.64 22.74 5.90
C ASP A 167 16.72 23.36 5.00
N GLY A 168 17.26 24.51 5.42
CA GLY A 168 18.32 25.21 4.68
C GLY A 168 19.61 24.39 4.50
N ASP A 169 19.85 23.41 5.38
CA ASP A 169 20.99 22.51 5.36
C ASP A 169 20.68 21.18 4.63
N GLN A 170 19.53 21.08 3.95
CA GLN A 170 19.04 19.90 3.23
C GLN A 170 18.75 18.70 4.13
N ASN A 171 18.56 18.90 5.44
CA ASN A 171 18.09 17.85 6.34
C ASN A 171 16.57 17.70 6.23
N PHE A 172 16.09 16.47 6.40
CA PHE A 172 14.67 16.19 6.40
C PHE A 172 13.99 16.78 7.64
N VAL A 173 12.95 17.58 7.42
CA VAL A 173 12.09 18.12 8.46
C VAL A 173 10.78 17.36 8.42
N LYS A 174 10.51 16.59 9.48
CA LYS A 174 9.27 15.81 9.58
C LYS A 174 8.06 16.76 9.63
N PRO A 175 7.11 16.66 8.69
CA PRO A 175 5.94 17.52 8.69
C PRO A 175 4.85 17.02 9.64
N GLU A 176 3.92 17.91 9.97
CA GLU A 176 2.67 17.59 10.65
C GLU A 176 1.64 17.04 9.63
N LEU A 177 1.93 15.89 9.03
CA LEU A 177 0.98 15.16 8.18
C LEU A 177 0.22 14.11 9.00
N PHE A 178 -1.08 13.99 8.73
CA PHE A 178 -1.96 13.06 9.42
C PHE A 178 -2.23 11.78 8.61
N THR A 179 -1.40 11.48 7.60
CA THR A 179 -1.58 10.32 6.70
C THR A 179 -1.67 8.99 7.43
N PHE A 180 -0.91 8.81 8.52
CA PHE A 180 -0.95 7.62 9.36
C PHE A 180 -1.85 7.79 10.59
N GLY A 181 -2.66 8.85 10.64
CA GLY A 181 -3.50 9.20 11.78
C GLY A 181 -2.70 9.66 13.00
N TYR A 182 -3.38 9.83 14.13
CA TYR A 182 -2.79 10.26 15.39
C TYR A 182 -3.49 9.62 16.60
N GLY A 183 -2.81 9.60 17.75
CA GLY A 183 -3.36 9.14 19.02
C GLY A 183 -3.63 7.63 19.07
N ARG A 184 -4.68 7.21 19.80
CA ARG A 184 -4.96 5.78 20.08
C ARG A 184 -5.25 4.91 18.85
N ARG A 185 -5.54 5.52 17.70
CA ARG A 185 -5.87 4.84 16.44
C ARG A 185 -4.87 5.18 15.33
N SER A 186 -3.67 5.63 15.69
CA SER A 186 -2.58 5.78 14.74
C SER A 186 -2.28 4.44 14.05
N CYS A 187 -1.84 4.49 12.81
CA CYS A 187 -1.59 3.33 11.99
C CYS A 187 -0.52 2.43 12.60
N ILE A 188 -0.89 1.20 12.95
CA ILE A 188 0.04 0.19 13.47
C ILE A 188 1.08 -0.25 12.43
N GLY A 189 0.78 -0.03 11.14
CA GLY A 189 1.60 -0.46 10.01
C GLY A 189 2.58 0.60 9.51
N GLU A 190 2.64 1.80 10.09
CA GLU A 190 3.44 2.92 9.56
C GLU A 190 4.90 2.51 9.30
N HIS A 191 5.55 1.89 10.28
CA HIS A 191 6.96 1.54 10.16
C HIS A 191 7.22 0.49 9.07
N VAL A 192 6.30 -0.47 8.91
CA VAL A 192 6.35 -1.50 7.87
C VAL A 192 6.13 -0.88 6.50
N ALA A 193 5.10 -0.04 6.35
CA ALA A 193 4.77 0.64 5.10
C ALA A 193 5.94 1.51 4.61
N ARG A 194 6.51 2.35 5.48
CA ARG A 194 7.66 3.19 5.13
C ARG A 194 8.88 2.38 4.70
N SER A 195 9.15 1.24 5.36
CA SER A 195 10.26 0.36 5.02
C SER A 195 10.04 -0.36 3.68
N GLN A 196 8.81 -0.82 3.42
CA GLN A 196 8.43 -1.44 2.15
C GLN A 196 8.53 -0.45 0.99
N LEU A 197 8.01 0.77 1.16
CA LEU A 197 8.08 1.84 0.17
C LEU A 197 9.52 2.24 -0.11
N PHE A 198 10.36 2.35 0.93
CA PHE A 198 11.78 2.59 0.79
C PHE A 198 12.47 1.54 -0.08
N ILE A 199 12.39 0.27 0.30
CA ILE A 199 13.06 -0.83 -0.41
C ILE A 199 12.54 -0.91 -1.85
N PHE A 200 11.22 -0.79 -2.05
CA PHE A 200 10.61 -0.87 -3.37
C PHE A 200 11.09 0.25 -4.30
N LEU A 201 10.94 1.51 -3.90
CA LEU A 201 11.26 2.66 -4.74
C LEU A 201 12.76 2.78 -5.02
N THR A 202 13.59 2.57 -4.00
CA THR A 202 15.05 2.63 -4.17
C THR A 202 15.56 1.51 -5.08
N SER A 203 15.06 0.28 -4.95
CA SER A 203 15.45 -0.84 -5.82
C SER A 203 15.09 -0.58 -7.28
N ILE A 204 13.91 0.01 -7.53
CA ILE A 204 13.48 0.41 -8.87
C ILE A 204 14.40 1.52 -9.40
N LEU A 205 14.61 2.60 -8.65
CA LEU A 205 15.38 3.76 -9.11
C LEU A 205 16.88 3.50 -9.23
N GLN A 206 17.43 2.55 -8.49
CA GLN A 206 18.79 2.03 -8.73
C GLN A 206 18.90 1.41 -10.13
N SER A 207 17.84 0.75 -10.58
CA SER A 207 17.87 -0.10 -11.77
C SER A 207 17.35 0.59 -13.02
N PHE A 208 16.40 1.52 -12.89
CA PHE A 208 15.64 2.09 -14.00
C PHE A 208 15.53 3.61 -13.93
N ASN A 209 15.50 4.22 -15.10
CA ASN A 209 14.90 5.52 -15.36
C ASN A 209 13.43 5.30 -15.72
N ILE A 210 12.55 6.10 -15.15
CA ILE A 210 11.10 5.98 -15.28
C ILE A 210 10.59 7.17 -16.08
N TYR A 211 9.77 6.93 -17.10
CA TYR A 211 9.21 7.98 -17.95
C TYR A 211 7.72 7.77 -18.14
N PRO A 212 6.94 8.84 -18.30
CA PRO A 212 5.55 8.71 -18.63
C PRO A 212 5.42 8.51 -20.15
N GLU A 213 4.48 7.66 -20.59
CA GLU A 213 4.17 7.58 -22.03
C GLU A 213 3.66 8.93 -22.55
N LYS A 214 2.88 9.63 -21.72
CA LYS A 214 2.38 10.98 -21.98
C LYS A 214 2.48 11.83 -20.71
N LYS A 215 2.93 13.08 -20.86
CA LYS A 215 2.82 14.06 -19.78
C LYS A 215 1.36 14.33 -19.45
N LEU A 216 1.02 14.25 -18.17
CA LEU A 216 -0.33 14.51 -17.71
C LEU A 216 -0.42 15.95 -17.20
N ASP A 217 -1.40 16.70 -17.71
CA ASP A 217 -1.63 18.09 -17.28
C ASP A 217 -2.23 18.15 -15.86
N ASN A 218 -2.92 17.09 -15.44
CA ASN A 218 -3.54 16.97 -14.13
C ASN A 218 -3.28 15.59 -13.51
N LEU A 219 -2.65 15.56 -12.33
CA LEU A 219 -2.42 14.35 -11.55
C LEU A 219 -3.58 14.15 -10.58
N ARG A 220 -4.70 13.65 -11.10
CA ARG A 220 -5.89 13.33 -10.29
C ARG A 220 -6.03 11.83 -10.11
N GLY A 221 -6.64 11.45 -8.98
CA GLY A 221 -6.98 10.08 -8.67
C GLY A 221 -8.47 9.83 -8.59
N ASN A 222 -8.81 8.54 -8.53
CA ASN A 222 -10.15 8.07 -8.24
C ASN A 222 -10.23 7.65 -6.77
N LEU A 223 -11.31 8.05 -6.11
CA LEU A 223 -11.64 7.57 -4.78
C LEU A 223 -12.38 6.22 -4.91
N THR A 224 -11.75 5.16 -4.45
CA THR A 224 -12.32 3.81 -4.36
C THR A 224 -12.35 3.38 -2.88
N ILE A 225 -11.82 2.20 -2.53
CA ILE A 225 -11.52 1.85 -1.13
C ILE A 225 -10.41 2.77 -0.58
N GLY A 226 -9.48 3.19 -1.44
CA GLY A 226 -8.47 4.20 -1.16
C GLY A 226 -8.40 5.26 -2.27
N TYR A 227 -7.39 6.12 -2.24
CA TYR A 227 -7.14 7.11 -3.28
C TYR A 227 -6.07 6.61 -4.25
N ARG A 228 -6.46 6.25 -5.48
CA ARG A 228 -5.57 5.67 -6.51
C ARG A 228 -5.42 6.58 -7.72
N CYS A 229 -4.27 6.55 -8.37
CA CYS A 229 -4.08 7.32 -9.61
C CYS A 229 -4.93 6.74 -10.76
N VAL A 230 -5.28 7.59 -11.73
CA VAL A 230 -5.90 7.14 -12.97
C VAL A 230 -4.97 6.20 -13.74
N GLU A 231 -5.55 5.29 -14.51
CA GLU A 231 -4.80 4.36 -15.35
C GLU A 231 -3.85 5.14 -16.26
N CYS A 232 -2.56 4.79 -16.19
CA CYS A 232 -1.53 5.41 -17.00
C CYS A 232 -0.41 4.42 -17.33
N LYS A 233 0.24 4.66 -18.46
CA LYS A 233 1.39 3.87 -18.90
C LYS A 233 2.69 4.56 -18.52
N VAL A 234 3.55 3.79 -17.87
CA VAL A 234 4.87 4.23 -17.43
C VAL A 234 5.93 3.31 -18.04
N ILE A 235 6.95 3.91 -18.62
CA ILE A 235 8.04 3.27 -19.33
C ILE A 235 9.24 3.17 -18.39
N PHE A 236 9.79 1.97 -18.22
CA PHE A 236 10.98 1.71 -17.43
C PHE A 236 12.14 1.39 -18.38
N GLU A 237 13.17 2.22 -18.34
CA GLU A 237 14.40 2.08 -19.11
C GLU A 237 15.57 1.76 -18.17
N PRO A 238 16.30 0.65 -18.36
CA PRO A 238 17.44 0.31 -17.52
C PRO A 238 18.50 1.40 -17.49
N ARG A 239 19.11 1.61 -16.33
CA ARG A 239 20.26 2.52 -16.19
C ARG A 239 21.53 1.81 -16.67
N ASP A 240 22.36 2.49 -17.45
CA ASP A 240 23.57 1.94 -18.08
C ASP A 240 24.53 1.24 -17.11
N LYS A 241 24.53 1.64 -15.83
CA LYS A 241 25.40 1.07 -14.78
C LYS A 241 24.96 -0.30 -14.27
N VAL A 242 23.78 -0.79 -14.66
CA VAL A 242 23.26 -2.13 -14.29
C VAL A 242 23.83 -3.23 -15.20
N ASN A 243 24.43 -2.88 -16.34
CA ASN A 243 24.96 -3.86 -17.30
C ASN A 243 26.23 -4.61 -16.82
N ASN A 244 26.82 -4.25 -15.68
CA ASN A 244 27.88 -5.02 -15.01
C ASN A 244 27.31 -6.11 -14.06
N THR A 245 26.28 -6.82 -14.49
CA THR A 245 25.58 -7.88 -13.72
C THR A 245 26.42 -9.10 -13.33
N GLU A 246 27.71 -9.17 -13.68
CA GLU A 246 28.59 -10.24 -13.20
C GLU A 246 28.89 -10.11 -11.69
N SER A 247 28.81 -8.92 -11.11
CA SER A 247 29.17 -8.70 -9.69
C SER A 247 28.03 -8.93 -8.69
N TYR A 248 26.78 -9.07 -9.14
CA TYR A 248 25.64 -9.32 -8.24
C TYR A 248 25.66 -10.74 -7.65
N CYS A 249 26.46 -11.65 -8.22
CA CYS A 249 26.56 -13.05 -7.79
C CYS A 249 27.93 -13.45 -7.21
N SER A 250 28.93 -12.56 -7.17
CA SER A 250 30.32 -12.98 -6.94
C SER A 250 30.83 -12.88 -5.49
N ASN A 251 30.05 -12.35 -4.54
CA ASN A 251 30.55 -12.12 -3.16
C ASN A 251 30.00 -13.10 -2.11
N THR A 252 29.40 -14.21 -2.52
CA THR A 252 29.15 -15.37 -1.66
C THR A 252 29.35 -16.65 -2.48
N GLU A 253 30.53 -17.26 -2.40
CA GLU A 253 30.85 -18.52 -3.08
C GLU A 253 31.27 -19.60 -2.04
N PRO A 254 31.10 -20.93 -2.31
CA PRO A 254 31.51 -21.55 -3.58
C PRO A 254 30.61 -22.64 -4.20
N LYS A 255 30.83 -22.85 -5.51
CA LYS A 255 30.65 -24.09 -6.30
C LYS A 255 29.23 -24.68 -6.43
N SER A 256 28.41 -24.09 -7.27
CA SER A 256 27.59 -24.85 -8.23
C SER A 256 27.37 -24.01 -9.49
N ASN A 257 27.58 -24.60 -10.67
CA ASN A 257 27.48 -23.95 -11.98
C ASN A 257 26.03 -23.62 -12.38
N GLN A 258 25.31 -22.86 -11.57
CA GLN A 258 23.99 -22.33 -11.93
C GLN A 258 23.72 -21.07 -11.10
N CYS A 259 23.82 -19.90 -11.75
CA CYS A 259 23.33 -18.64 -11.20
C CYS A 259 21.83 -18.79 -10.85
N PRO A 260 21.43 -18.74 -9.56
CA PRO A 260 20.04 -19.00 -9.15
C PRO A 260 19.06 -17.90 -9.60
N ASN A 261 19.56 -16.70 -9.91
CA ASN A 261 18.74 -15.51 -10.07
C ASN A 261 18.08 -15.35 -11.45
N LYS A 262 18.68 -15.83 -12.55
CA LYS A 262 18.02 -15.79 -13.87
C LYS A 262 16.81 -16.74 -13.94
N LYS A 263 16.88 -17.90 -13.27
CA LYS A 263 15.74 -18.81 -13.13
C LYS A 263 14.69 -18.25 -12.16
N ARG A 264 15.11 -17.70 -11.00
CA ARG A 264 14.19 -17.16 -9.98
C ARG A 264 13.34 -16.00 -10.48
N ILE A 265 13.88 -15.05 -11.23
CA ILE A 265 13.09 -13.94 -11.79
C ILE A 265 12.08 -14.47 -12.82
N SER A 266 12.46 -15.45 -13.65
CA SER A 266 11.52 -16.08 -14.60
C SER A 266 10.48 -16.98 -13.92
N GLU A 267 10.81 -17.59 -12.78
CA GLU A 267 9.92 -18.47 -12.01
C GLU A 267 8.95 -17.69 -11.10
N ILE A 268 9.40 -16.61 -10.47
CA ILE A 268 8.55 -15.67 -9.71
C ILE A 268 7.52 -15.03 -10.65
N MET A 269 7.93 -14.69 -11.89
CA MET A 269 7.05 -14.16 -12.93
C MET A 269 6.11 -15.23 -13.55
N ARG A 270 6.40 -16.54 -13.36
CA ARG A 270 5.59 -17.66 -13.88
C ARG A 270 4.59 -18.25 -12.89
N LEU A 271 4.52 -17.77 -11.64
CA LEU A 271 3.55 -18.22 -10.64
C LEU A 271 2.12 -17.73 -10.97
N LYS A 272 1.51 -18.31 -12.01
CA LYS A 272 0.06 -18.25 -12.29
C LYS A 272 -0.78 -18.70 -11.08
N THR A 273 -0.19 -19.48 -10.18
CA THR A 273 -0.82 -20.07 -8.99
C THR A 273 -1.22 -19.02 -7.94
N PHE A 274 -0.50 -17.90 -7.83
CA PHE A 274 -0.82 -16.84 -6.85
C PHE A 274 -2.08 -16.05 -7.24
N LYS A 275 -2.34 -15.89 -8.55
CA LYS A 275 -3.55 -15.26 -9.09
C LYS A 275 -4.82 -16.08 -8.79
N ILE A 276 -4.74 -17.40 -8.87
CA ILE A 276 -5.89 -18.32 -8.68
C ILE A 276 -6.29 -18.41 -7.20
N LEU A 277 -5.31 -18.50 -6.29
CA LEU A 277 -5.59 -18.54 -4.85
C LEU A 277 -6.18 -17.23 -4.32
N PHE A 278 -5.73 -16.08 -4.83
CA PHE A 278 -6.30 -14.77 -4.48
C PHE A 278 -7.73 -14.58 -5.02
N PHE A 279 -8.00 -15.04 -6.25
CA PHE A 279 -9.32 -14.99 -6.88
C PHE A 279 -10.36 -15.86 -6.16
N ILE A 280 -9.98 -17.09 -5.77
CA ILE A 280 -10.86 -18.00 -5.00
C ILE A 280 -11.12 -17.48 -3.58
N PHE A 281 -10.14 -16.82 -2.96
CA PHE A 281 -10.28 -16.28 -1.61
C PHE A 281 -11.22 -15.07 -1.58
N ALA A 282 -11.12 -14.20 -2.58
CA ALA A 282 -11.94 -13.00 -2.64
C ALA A 282 -13.38 -13.25 -3.12
N LEU A 283 -13.62 -14.26 -3.96
CA LEU A 283 -14.97 -14.75 -4.30
C LEU A 283 -15.75 -15.25 -3.07
N LYS A 284 -15.07 -15.73 -2.01
CA LYS A 284 -15.72 -16.15 -0.75
C LYS A 284 -15.99 -15.00 0.22
N LEU A 285 -15.29 -13.87 0.07
CA LEU A 285 -15.43 -12.69 0.93
C LEU A 285 -16.57 -11.76 0.49
N SER A 286 -16.90 -11.73 -0.81
CA SER A 286 -17.97 -10.88 -1.37
C SER A 286 -19.35 -11.13 -0.74
N GLY A 287 -19.65 -12.37 -0.32
CA GLY A 287 -20.94 -12.71 0.30
C GLY A 287 -21.06 -12.36 1.79
N ALA A 288 -19.97 -12.44 2.54
CA ALA A 288 -20.00 -12.27 4.00
C ALA A 288 -19.64 -10.83 4.44
N PHE A 289 -18.81 -10.12 3.68
CA PHE A 289 -18.31 -8.79 4.04
C PHE A 289 -19.31 -7.67 3.71
N ALA A 290 -19.98 -7.74 2.56
CA ALA A 290 -21.00 -6.74 2.17
C ALA A 290 -22.19 -6.73 3.15
N SER A 291 -22.59 -7.91 3.64
CA SER A 291 -23.64 -8.02 4.67
C SER A 291 -23.18 -7.38 5.98
N ARG A 292 -21.95 -7.67 6.45
CA ARG A 292 -21.48 -7.21 7.77
C ARG A 292 -21.14 -5.72 7.82
N MET A 293 -20.70 -5.13 6.71
CA MET A 293 -20.48 -3.69 6.62
C MET A 293 -21.83 -2.94 6.64
N LEU A 294 -22.84 -3.41 5.88
CA LEU A 294 -24.18 -2.82 5.88
C LEU A 294 -24.94 -3.03 7.20
N PHE A 295 -24.76 -4.17 7.89
CA PHE A 295 -25.37 -4.43 9.19
C PHE A 295 -24.77 -3.60 10.34
N GLN A 296 -23.56 -3.04 10.19
CA GLN A 296 -23.02 -2.08 11.17
C GLN A 296 -23.59 -0.66 11.01
N PHE A 297 -24.32 -0.40 9.92
CA PHE A 297 -24.97 0.89 9.62
C PHE A 297 -26.48 0.91 9.87
N GLY A 298 -27.07 -0.14 10.45
CA GLY A 298 -28.51 -0.19 10.68
C GLY A 298 -28.91 -1.12 11.81
N ASP A 299 -28.77 -0.66 13.04
CA ASP A 299 -29.60 -1.12 14.15
C ASP A 299 -30.32 0.10 14.74
N ASP A 300 -31.57 0.31 14.31
CA ASP A 300 -32.59 0.99 15.11
C ASP A 300 -33.76 -0.01 15.26
N PRO A 301 -34.25 -0.29 16.48
CA PRO A 301 -35.16 -1.40 16.70
C PRO A 301 -36.58 -0.92 16.49
N LYS A 302 -37.13 -1.11 15.28
CA LYS A 302 -38.57 -1.32 14.99
C LYS A 302 -38.84 -1.28 13.48
N GLY A 303 -39.42 -2.35 12.95
CA GLY A 303 -40.43 -2.24 11.88
C GLY A 303 -40.04 -2.71 10.48
N ASP A 304 -40.58 -3.88 10.14
CA ASP A 304 -41.11 -4.28 8.82
C ASP A 304 -40.13 -4.70 7.71
N THR A 305 -39.84 -6.02 7.70
CA THR A 305 -39.24 -6.74 6.59
C THR A 305 -40.29 -7.15 5.55
N SER A 306 -40.58 -6.30 4.57
CA SER A 306 -40.99 -6.78 3.24
C SER A 306 -40.85 -5.71 2.15
N LYS A 307 -40.34 -6.14 0.98
CA LYS A 307 -40.34 -5.46 -0.33
C LYS A 307 -39.25 -4.40 -0.57
N ASN A 308 -38.09 -4.87 -1.00
CA ASN A 308 -37.48 -4.50 -2.30
C ASN A 308 -36.15 -5.24 -2.48
N LYS A 309 -36.24 -6.52 -2.90
CA LYS A 309 -35.10 -7.21 -3.50
C LYS A 309 -35.02 -6.78 -4.96
N THR A 310 -34.18 -5.80 -5.26
CA THR A 310 -33.77 -5.50 -6.64
C THR A 310 -32.31 -5.85 -6.83
N ASN A 311 -32.06 -6.66 -7.86
CA ASN A 311 -30.79 -7.26 -8.29
C ASN A 311 -29.72 -6.21 -8.66
N SER A 312 -29.11 -5.55 -7.67
CA SER A 312 -27.97 -4.65 -7.87
C SER A 312 -26.71 -5.04 -7.10
N SER A 313 -26.73 -6.12 -6.31
CA SER A 313 -25.62 -6.53 -5.44
C SER A 313 -24.59 -7.48 -6.08
N GLU A 314 -24.78 -7.90 -7.34
CA GLU A 314 -23.90 -8.89 -8.00
C GLU A 314 -22.84 -8.29 -8.96
N LYS A 315 -22.71 -6.96 -9.06
CA LYS A 315 -21.88 -6.31 -10.09
C LYS A 315 -20.70 -5.46 -9.61
N ILE A 316 -20.16 -5.68 -8.40
CA ILE A 316 -19.07 -4.83 -7.88
C ILE A 316 -17.99 -5.67 -7.22
N PHE A 317 -17.17 -6.38 -7.99
CA PHE A 317 -15.82 -6.80 -7.55
C PHE A 317 -14.93 -7.00 -8.77
N ASP A 318 -14.32 -5.91 -9.25
CA ASP A 318 -13.20 -5.97 -10.19
C ASP A 318 -11.92 -6.30 -9.42
N TYR A 319 -11.16 -7.30 -9.90
CA TYR A 319 -9.91 -7.72 -9.30
C TYR A 319 -8.71 -7.06 -9.98
N PHE A 320 -7.83 -6.45 -9.17
CA PHE A 320 -6.68 -5.66 -9.63
C PHE A 320 -5.41 -6.52 -9.77
N VAL A 321 -4.77 -6.42 -10.93
CA VAL A 321 -3.46 -7.04 -11.19
C VAL A 321 -2.61 -6.02 -11.93
N SER A 322 -1.54 -5.49 -11.34
CA SER A 322 -0.50 -4.82 -12.12
C SER A 322 0.10 -5.83 -13.11
N GLY A 323 -0.04 -5.60 -14.40
CA GLY A 323 0.52 -6.45 -15.44
C GLY A 323 1.78 -5.85 -16.04
N PHE A 324 2.75 -6.72 -16.33
CA PHE A 324 3.92 -6.38 -17.13
C PHE A 324 3.64 -6.85 -18.56
N ASP A 325 3.78 -5.96 -19.53
CA ASP A 325 3.85 -6.35 -20.93
C ASP A 325 5.29 -6.22 -21.43
N TYR A 326 5.75 -7.27 -22.09
CA TYR A 326 7.07 -7.34 -22.70
C TYR A 326 6.84 -7.22 -24.21
N GLU A 327 6.63 -6.00 -24.70
CA GLU A 327 6.74 -5.77 -26.13
C GLU A 327 8.18 -6.09 -26.57
N ASN A 328 8.34 -6.69 -27.76
CA ASN A 328 9.61 -7.13 -28.37
C ASN A 328 10.62 -5.98 -28.63
N ARG A 329 11.04 -5.24 -27.59
CA ARG A 329 12.12 -4.26 -27.60
C ARG A 329 13.14 -4.68 -26.55
N PRO A 330 14.40 -4.98 -26.91
CA PRO A 330 15.39 -5.46 -25.94
C PRO A 330 15.60 -4.41 -24.84
N GLY A 331 15.25 -4.77 -23.60
CA GLY A 331 15.58 -4.02 -22.38
C GLY A 331 14.54 -3.02 -21.87
N LYS A 332 13.43 -2.75 -22.56
CA LYS A 332 12.40 -1.80 -22.08
C LYS A 332 11.19 -2.53 -21.51
N PHE A 333 10.65 -2.06 -20.37
CA PHE A 333 9.44 -2.62 -19.76
C PHE A 333 8.35 -1.54 -19.67
N ILE A 334 7.11 -1.92 -19.94
CA ILE A 334 5.94 -1.07 -19.70
C ILE A 334 5.21 -1.64 -18.50
N LEU A 335 5.07 -0.82 -17.45
CA LEU A 335 4.19 -1.12 -16.33
C LEU A 335 2.84 -0.45 -16.58
N TYR A 336 1.79 -1.26 -16.56
CA TYR A 336 0.43 -0.75 -16.49
C TYR A 336 0.09 -0.49 -15.03
N VAL A 337 -0.06 0.77 -14.68
CA VAL A 337 -0.54 1.19 -13.37
C VAL A 337 -2.07 1.12 -13.41
N ASN A 338 -2.66 0.23 -12.60
CA ASN A 338 -4.08 -0.16 -12.58
C ASN A 338 -4.59 -0.92 -13.84
N ILE A 339 -4.48 -2.25 -13.87
CA ILE A 339 -5.25 -3.08 -14.83
C ILE A 339 -6.53 -3.59 -14.16
N TYR A 340 -7.67 -3.28 -14.77
CA TYR A 340 -8.93 -3.98 -14.54
C TYR A 340 -8.92 -5.28 -15.35
N ALA A 341 -8.90 -6.44 -14.69
CA ALA A 341 -9.23 -7.69 -15.37
C ALA A 341 -10.76 -7.75 -15.55
N SER A 342 -11.27 -7.20 -16.65
CA SER A 342 -12.64 -7.47 -17.08
C SER A 342 -12.76 -8.95 -17.43
N VAL A 343 -13.39 -9.73 -16.55
CA VAL A 343 -13.93 -11.04 -16.92
C VAL A 343 -15.35 -10.82 -17.41
N ASN A 344 -15.50 -10.39 -18.65
CA ASN A 344 -16.75 -10.53 -19.39
C ASN A 344 -16.47 -10.70 -20.88
N GLY A 345 -16.16 -11.95 -21.25
CA GLY A 345 -16.51 -12.45 -22.57
C GLY A 345 -17.99 -12.81 -22.57
N ALA A 346 -18.84 -11.82 -22.77
CA ALA A 346 -20.21 -12.01 -23.27
C ALA A 346 -20.69 -10.69 -23.87
N SER A 347 -20.62 -10.61 -25.19
CA SER A 347 -21.26 -9.56 -25.98
C SER A 347 -22.77 -9.76 -25.96
N ILE A 348 -23.50 -8.69 -25.58
CA ILE A 348 -24.96 -8.45 -25.69
C ILE A 348 -25.88 -9.47 -25.00
#